data_AF-A0ABD4Q9E5-F1
#
_entry.id   AF-A0ABD4Q9E5-F1
#
_cell.length_a   1.000
_cell.length_b   1.000
_cell.length_c   1.000
_cell.angle_alpha   90.00
_cell.angle_beta   90.00
_cell.angle_gamma   90.00
#
_symmetry.space_group_name_H-M   'P 1'
#
loop_
_entity.id
_entity.type
_entity.pdbx_description
1 polymer ?
#
loop_
_entity_poly.entity_id
_entity_poly.type
_entity_poly.pdbx_seq_one_letter_code
_entity_poly.pdbx_strand_id
1 'polypeptide(L)'
;GVVGVVAAYALTEPRPLVDLPPHSGDVVKGEAVFWAAGCAGCHAAPKSEGEARLKLAGGTAFRTDFGTFYAPNISPDPVNGIGKWSVLD
;
A
#
# COMPACT_ATOMS: atom_id res chain seq x y z
N GLY A 1 -21.80 -30.83 -8.25
CA GLY A 1 -22.09 -31.54 -6.98
C GLY A 1 -21.12 -31.11 -5.91
N VAL A 2 -21.37 -31.45 -4.63
CA VAL A 2 -20.58 -30.99 -3.45
C VAL A 2 -19.07 -31.20 -3.64
N VAL A 3 -18.66 -32.33 -4.21
CA VAL A 3 -17.25 -32.64 -4.51
C VAL A 3 -16.59 -31.57 -5.38
N GLY A 4 -17.29 -31.07 -6.41
CA GLY A 4 -16.77 -30.02 -7.28
C GLY A 4 -16.63 -28.67 -6.58
N VAL A 5 -17.52 -28.34 -5.64
CA VAL A 5 -17.45 -27.11 -4.84
C VAL A 5 -16.27 -27.17 -3.87
N VAL A 6 -16.07 -28.31 -3.21
CA VAL A 6 -14.93 -28.52 -2.29
C VAL A 6 -13.60 -28.46 -3.06
N ALA A 7 -13.52 -29.10 -4.23
CA ALA A 7 -12.33 -29.05 -5.06
C ALA A 7 -12.03 -27.63 -5.56
N ALA A 8 -13.05 -26.90 -6.01
CA ALA A 8 -12.89 -25.50 -6.42
C ALA A 8 -12.40 -24.64 -5.25
N TYR A 9 -13.03 -24.74 -4.08
CA TYR A 9 -12.62 -23.99 -2.89
C TYR A 9 -11.18 -24.31 -2.48
N ALA A 10 -10.79 -25.58 -2.39
CA ALA A 10 -9.43 -25.98 -2.01
C ALA A 10 -8.36 -25.49 -3.01
N LEU A 11 -8.72 -25.30 -4.28
CA LEU A 11 -7.82 -24.74 -5.30
C LEU A 11 -7.74 -23.21 -5.25
N THR A 12 -8.81 -22.55 -4.80
CA THR A 12 -8.91 -21.07 -4.80
C THR A 12 -8.81 -20.46 -3.41
N GLU A 13 -8.64 -21.27 -2.37
CA GLU A 13 -8.57 -20.75 -1.00
C GLU A 13 -7.38 -19.80 -0.86
N PRO A 14 -7.57 -18.61 -0.27
CA PRO A 14 -6.47 -17.72 0.02
C PRO A 14 -5.50 -18.41 0.99
N ARG A 15 -4.24 -18.56 0.57
CA ARG A 15 -3.17 -19.01 1.46
C ARG A 15 -2.46 -17.78 1.99
N PRO A 16 -2.68 -17.38 3.25
CA PRO A 16 -2.01 -16.21 3.80
C PRO A 16 -0.51 -16.48 3.88
N LEU A 17 0.29 -15.46 3.58
CA LEU A 17 1.72 -15.47 3.87
C LEU A 17 1.86 -15.22 5.37
N VAL A 18 2.25 -16.25 6.11
CA VAL A 18 2.43 -16.20 7.57
C VAL A 18 3.90 -16.24 7.99
N ASP A 19 4.79 -16.48 7.03
CA ASP A 19 6.22 -16.55 7.24
C ASP A 19 6.93 -16.04 5.99
N LEU A 20 7.59 -14.89 6.14
CA LEU A 20 8.46 -14.33 5.12
C LEU A 20 9.90 -14.46 5.62
N PRO A 21 10.84 -14.94 4.79
CA PRO A 21 12.24 -14.97 5.15
C PRO A 21 12.69 -13.60 5.66
N PRO A 22 13.61 -13.52 6.65
CA PRO A 22 14.12 -12.25 7.12
C PRO A 22 14.60 -11.40 5.94
N HIS A 23 14.03 -10.21 5.82
CA HIS A 23 14.38 -9.25 4.78
C HIS A 23 14.62 -7.91 5.47
N SER A 24 15.68 -7.23 5.06
CA SER A 24 15.94 -5.85 5.46
C SER A 24 15.64 -4.95 4.28
N GLY A 25 15.03 -3.80 4.56
CA GLY A 25 14.88 -2.75 3.55
C GLY A 25 16.24 -2.29 3.03
N ASP A 26 16.33 -2.10 1.71
CA ASP A 26 17.46 -1.45 1.05
C ASP A 26 16.98 -0.08 0.57
N VAL A 27 17.50 0.99 1.17
CA VAL A 27 17.04 2.36 0.92
C VAL A 27 17.28 2.78 -0.53
N VAL A 28 18.39 2.35 -1.14
CA VAL A 28 18.73 2.71 -2.53
C VAL A 28 17.75 2.05 -3.50
N LYS A 29 17.44 0.76 -3.28
CA LYS A 29 16.42 0.07 -4.07
C LYS A 29 15.02 0.62 -3.80
N GLY A 30 14.72 0.95 -2.55
CA GLY A 30 13.45 1.55 -2.14
C GLY A 30 13.21 2.90 -2.82
N GLU A 31 14.24 3.75 -2.90
CA GLU A 31 14.18 5.02 -3.63
C GLU A 31 13.91 4.80 -5.13
N ALA A 32 14.58 3.83 -5.76
CA ALA A 32 14.33 3.51 -7.16
C ALA A 32 12.87 3.09 -7.41
N VAL A 33 12.31 2.25 -6.53
CA VAL A 33 10.89 1.85 -6.60
C VAL A 33 9.97 3.05 -6.36
N PHE A 34 10.28 3.90 -5.38
CA PHE A 34 9.48 5.08 -5.05
C PHE A 34 9.27 6.00 -6.26
N TRP A 35 10.35 6.28 -6.99
CA TRP A 35 10.30 7.12 -8.19
C TRP A 35 9.63 6.39 -9.36
N ALA A 36 9.95 5.12 -9.59
CA ALA A 36 9.37 4.35 -10.69
C ALA A 36 7.85 4.13 -10.54
N ALA A 37 7.37 3.89 -9.32
CA ALA A 37 5.96 3.71 -9.02
C ALA A 37 5.18 5.03 -8.89
N GLY A 38 5.88 6.17 -8.84
CA GLY A 38 5.27 7.49 -8.75
C GLY A 38 4.45 7.70 -7.47
N CYS A 39 4.95 7.23 -6.32
CA CYS A 39 4.19 7.20 -5.05
C CYS A 39 3.58 8.56 -4.68
N ALA A 40 4.33 9.65 -4.85
CA ALA A 40 3.85 11.01 -4.58
C ALA A 40 2.75 11.49 -5.55
N GLY A 41 2.49 10.78 -6.65
CA GLY A 41 1.40 11.08 -7.58
C GLY A 41 0.02 10.99 -6.92
N CYS A 42 -0.19 9.96 -6.12
CA CYS A 42 -1.45 9.74 -5.39
C CYS A 42 -1.37 10.18 -3.92
N HIS A 43 -0.22 9.96 -3.28
CA HIS A 43 -0.09 10.11 -1.83
C HIS A 43 0.42 11.48 -1.37
N ALA A 44 0.73 12.40 -2.27
CA ALA A 44 1.00 13.78 -1.86
C ALA A 44 -0.26 14.44 -1.28
N ALA A 45 -0.09 15.30 -0.28
CA ALA A 45 -1.21 16.05 0.28
C ALA A 45 -1.84 16.94 -0.81
N PRO A 46 -3.18 17.11 -0.87
CA PRO A 46 -3.83 18.00 -1.81
C PRO A 46 -3.22 19.40 -1.78
N LYS A 47 -2.93 19.98 -2.95
CA LYS A 47 -2.31 21.31 -3.13
C LYS A 47 -0.88 21.43 -2.59
N SER A 48 -0.21 20.34 -2.22
CA SER A 48 1.21 20.38 -1.90
C SER A 48 2.07 20.52 -3.17
N GLU A 49 3.13 21.30 -3.06
CA GLU A 49 4.06 21.62 -4.14
C GLU A 49 5.51 21.41 -3.70
N GLY A 50 6.42 21.25 -4.68
CA GLY A 50 7.83 21.00 -4.41
C GLY A 50 8.06 19.82 -3.45
N GLU A 51 8.98 20.02 -2.50
CA GLU A 51 9.33 19.00 -1.49
C GLU A 51 8.17 18.64 -0.55
N ALA A 52 7.17 19.51 -0.39
CA ALA A 52 6.02 19.21 0.47
C ALA A 52 5.23 17.98 -0.05
N ARG A 53 5.33 17.69 -1.35
CA ARG A 53 4.73 16.49 -1.97
C ARG A 53 5.35 15.19 -1.43
N LEU A 54 6.60 15.24 -0.99
CA LEU A 54 7.35 14.10 -0.46
C LEU A 54 7.01 13.80 1.01
N LYS A 55 6.11 14.56 1.64
CA LYS A 55 5.59 14.22 2.97
C LYS A 55 4.59 13.06 2.96
N LEU A 56 4.01 12.74 1.80
CA LEU A 56 3.18 11.55 1.55
C LEU A 56 1.98 11.37 2.50
N ALA A 57 1.39 12.48 2.96
CA ALA A 57 0.30 12.47 3.93
C ALA A 57 -1.04 11.93 3.39
N GLY A 58 -1.16 11.66 2.09
CA GLY A 58 -2.38 11.20 1.45
C GLY A 58 -3.48 12.27 1.40
N GLY A 59 -4.74 11.83 1.30
CA GLY A 59 -5.93 12.69 1.28
C GLY A 59 -6.40 13.11 -0.10
N THR A 60 -5.75 12.69 -1.19
CA THR A 60 -6.24 12.89 -2.55
C THR A 60 -7.56 12.17 -2.75
N ALA A 61 -8.59 12.88 -3.22
CA ALA A 61 -9.93 12.35 -3.42
C ALA A 61 -10.12 11.78 -4.83
N PHE A 62 -10.54 10.52 -4.91
CA PHE A 62 -10.90 9.81 -6.14
C PHE A 62 -12.41 9.58 -6.17
N ARG A 63 -13.10 10.31 -7.05
CA ARG A 63 -14.55 10.17 -7.23
C ARG A 63 -14.83 9.01 -8.18
N THR A 64 -15.68 8.09 -7.75
CA THR A 64 -16.13 6.93 -8.52
C THR A 64 -17.65 6.79 -8.39
N ASP A 65 -18.26 5.93 -9.20
CA ASP A 65 -19.69 5.62 -9.12
C ASP A 65 -20.09 4.94 -7.80
N PHE A 66 -19.11 4.40 -7.06
CA PHE A 66 -19.31 3.73 -5.77
C PHE A 66 -19.03 4.64 -4.57
N GLY A 67 -18.68 5.91 -4.79
CA GLY A 67 -18.34 6.88 -3.76
C GLY A 67 -16.97 7.54 -3.96
N THR A 68 -16.54 8.29 -2.95
CA THR A 68 -15.23 8.96 -2.95
C THR A 68 -14.25 8.16 -2.10
N PHE A 69 -13.17 7.69 -2.74
CA PHE A 69 -12.03 7.09 -2.06
C PHE A 69 -10.97 8.15 -1.79
N TYR A 70 -10.17 7.98 -0.74
CA TYR A 70 -9.09 8.89 -0.40
C TYR A 70 -7.77 8.11 -0.38
N ALA A 71 -6.72 8.68 -0.99
CA ALA A 71 -5.38 8.11 -0.88
C ALA A 71 -4.97 8.03 0.61
N PRO A 72 -4.49 6.88 1.10
CA PRO A 72 -4.05 6.76 2.49
C PRO A 72 -2.73 7.52 2.73
N ASN A 73 -2.44 7.81 3.99
CA ASN A 73 -1.17 8.35 4.42
C ASN A 73 -0.09 7.25 4.41
N ILE A 74 0.96 7.41 3.59
CA ILE A 74 2.08 6.47 3.52
C ILE A 74 3.40 7.08 4.02
N SER A 75 3.33 8.18 4.77
CA SER A 75 4.48 8.78 5.42
C SER A 75 5.15 7.79 6.39
N PRO A 76 6.45 7.97 6.71
CA PRO A 76 7.12 7.19 7.75
C PRO A 76 6.68 7.59 9.17
N ASP A 77 5.64 8.40 9.33
CA ASP A 77 5.11 8.78 10.65
C ASP A 77 4.62 7.53 11.41
N PRO A 78 5.02 7.35 12.67
CA PRO A 78 4.74 6.14 13.43
C PRO A 78 3.31 6.10 14.04
N VAL A 79 2.53 7.17 13.91
CA VAL A 79 1.17 7.27 14.47
C VAL A 79 0.12 7.35 13.36
N ASN A 80 0.37 8.17 12.35
CA ASN A 80 -0.57 8.51 11.29
C ASN A 80 -0.21 7.90 9.94
N GLY A 81 1.02 7.38 9.81
CA GLY A 81 1.54 6.77 8.57
C GLY A 81 1.89 5.29 8.77
N ILE A 82 2.81 4.81 7.93
CA ILE A 82 3.20 3.40 7.89
C ILE A 82 4.46 3.10 8.72
N GLY A 83 4.95 4.06 9.52
CA GLY A 83 6.23 3.95 10.22
C GLY A 83 6.34 2.81 11.24
N LYS A 84 5.21 2.21 11.63
CA LYS A 84 5.14 1.03 12.51
C LYS A 84 4.68 -0.24 11.80
N TRP A 85 4.41 -0.19 10.49
CA TRP A 85 3.95 -1.36 9.77
C TRP A 85 5.05 -2.43 9.77
N SER A 86 4.64 -3.65 10.06
CA SER A 86 5.43 -4.85 9.81
C SER A 86 5.25 -5.31 8.36
N VAL A 87 6.11 -6.20 7.88
CA VAL A 87 5.97 -6.68 6.49
C VAL A 87 4.79 -7.65 6.29
N LEU A 88 4.21 -8.14 7.39
CA LEU A 88 3.02 -8.99 7.35
C LEU A 88 1.72 -8.23 7.62
N ASP A 89 1.77 -6.92 7.83
CA ASP A 89 0.58 -6.07 7.99
C ASP A 89 -0.08 -5.78 6.62
#